data_AF-A0A7C2WPC5-F1
#
_entry.id   AF-A0A7C2WPC5-F1
#
_cell.length_a   1.000
_cell.length_b   1.000
_cell.length_c   1.000
_cell.angle_alpha   90.00
_cell.angle_beta   90.00
_cell.angle_gamma   90.00
#
_symmetry.space_group_name_H-M   'P 1'
#
loop_
_entity.id
_entity.type
_entity.pdbx_description
1 polymer ?
#
loop_
_entity_poly.entity_id
_entity_poly.type
_entity_poly.pdbx_seq_one_letter_code
_entity_poly.pdbx_strand_id
1 'polypeptide(L)' 'MRITGVGENGEARIVELDSHPFYMATAFQPHFSSEKDKPHPLIVAYLKAASSL' A
#
# COMPACT_ATOMS: atom_id res chain seq x y z
N MET A 1 -0.27 8.29 12.32
CA MET A 1 0.30 8.39 10.96
C MET A 1 1.79 8.10 11.06
N ARG A 2 2.30 7.19 10.24
CA ARG A 2 3.68 6.71 10.29
C ARG A 2 4.25 6.59 8.88
N ILE A 3 5.49 7.02 8.69
CA ILE A 3 6.24 6.75 7.44
C ILE A 3 6.79 5.34 7.55
N THR A 4 6.37 4.45 6.65
CA THR A 4 6.77 3.04 6.64
C THR A 4 7.60 2.67 5.41
N GLY A 5 7.71 3.57 4.44
CA GLY A 5 8.59 3.45 3.29
C GLY A 5 9.27 4.78 3.00
N VAL A 6 10.58 4.72 2.82
CA VAL A 6 11.43 5.87 2.46
C VAL A 6 12.17 5.57 1.15
N GLY A 7 12.39 6.60 0.35
CA GLY A 7 13.23 6.51 -0.84
C GLY A 7 14.71 6.71 -0.51
N GLU A 8 15.55 6.68 -1.55
CA GLU A 8 17.01 6.75 -1.42
C GLU A 8 17.51 8.05 -0.78
N ASN A 9 16.77 9.16 -0.94
CA ASN A 9 17.13 10.45 -0.34
C ASN A 9 16.38 10.72 0.97
N GLY A 10 15.74 9.70 1.55
CA GLY A 10 14.99 9.81 2.81
C GLY A 10 13.59 10.40 2.67
N GLU A 11 13.12 10.67 1.45
CA GLU A 11 11.77 11.16 1.21
C GLU A 11 10.72 10.08 1.51
N ALA A 12 9.59 10.47 2.09
CA ALA A 12 8.50 9.54 2.35
C ALA A 12 7.92 8.99 1.04
N ARG A 13 7.85 7.66 0.92
CA ARG A 13 7.28 6.95 -0.23
C ARG A 13 6.05 6.12 0.13
N ILE A 14 5.92 5.73 1.41
CA ILE A 14 4.75 5.05 1.95
C ILE A 14 4.43 5.63 3.32
N VAL A 15 3.16 5.93 3.55
CA VAL A 15 2.62 6.32 4.86
C VAL A 15 1.41 5.47 5.22
N GLU A 16 1.30 5.14 6.49
CA GLU A 16 0.20 4.35 7.07
C GLU A 16 -0.47 5.12 8.22
N LEU A 17 -1.74 4.78 8.51
CA LEU A 17 -2.47 5.34 9.64
C LEU A 17 -2.96 4.21 10.56
N ASP A 18 -2.32 4.08 11.72
CA ASP A 18 -2.59 3.00 12.69
C ASP A 18 -4.02 3.02 13.25
N SER A 19 -4.72 4.16 13.18
CA SER A 19 -6.10 4.31 13.66
C SER A 19 -7.15 3.87 12.64
N HIS A 20 -6.76 3.33 11.48
CA HIS A 20 -7.66 2.84 10.45
C HIS A 20 -7.36 1.37 10.12
N PRO A 21 -8.37 0.49 9.97
CA PRO A 21 -8.15 -0.95 9.75
C PRO A 21 -7.23 -1.28 8.58
N PHE A 22 -7.28 -0.45 7.53
CA PHE A 22 -6.32 -0.46 6.45
C PHE A 22 -6.23 0.93 5.81
N TYR A 23 -5.15 1.65 6.06
CA TYR A 23 -4.87 2.92 5.39
C TYR A 23 -3.41 2.96 5.00
N MET A 24 -3.18 3.13 3.71
CA MET A 24 -1.84 3.25 3.15
C MET A 24 -1.90 4.21 1.96
N ALA A 25 -1.06 5.24 1.96
CA ALA A 25 -0.80 6.06 0.79
C ALA A 25 0.63 5.80 0.31
N THR A 26 0.80 5.73 -1.01
CA THR A 26 2.08 5.40 -1.63
C THR A 26 2.36 6.29 -2.84
N ALA A 27 3.63 6.66 -3.04
CA ALA A 27 4.10 7.36 -4.23
C ALA A 27 4.40 6.41 -5.42
N PHE A 28 4.17 5.10 -5.24
CA PHE A 28 4.30 4.10 -6.30
C PHE A 28 2.98 3.91 -7.06
N GLN A 29 3.04 3.22 -8.20
CA GLN A 29 1.86 2.85 -9.00
C GLN A 29 1.70 1.32 -9.05
N PRO A 30 1.15 0.67 -7.99
CA PRO A 30 1.08 -0.79 -7.88
C PRO A 30 0.40 -1.52 -9.06
N HIS A 31 -0.54 -0.83 -9.73
CA HIS A 31 -1.29 -1.39 -10.84
C HIS A 31 -0.43 -1.67 -12.08
N PHE A 32 0.69 -0.96 -12.28
CA PHE A 32 1.57 -1.20 -13.43
C PHE A 32 2.32 -2.54 -13.34
N SER A 33 2.56 -3.05 -12.14
CA SER A 33 3.22 -4.33 -11.89
C SER A 33 2.25 -5.44 -11.46
N SER A 34 0.94 -5.23 -11.65
CA SER A 34 -0.08 -6.22 -11.32
C SER A 34 -0.48 -6.99 -12.57
N GLU A 35 -0.38 -8.31 -12.53
CA GLU A 35 -0.76 -9.21 -13.63
C GLU A 35 -1.92 -10.12 -13.20
N LYS A 36 -2.63 -10.71 -14.16
CA LYS A 36 -3.80 -11.57 -13.88
C LYS A 36 -3.46 -12.72 -12.93
N ASP A 37 -2.38 -13.44 -13.22
CA ASP A 37 -1.95 -14.61 -12.43
C ASP A 37 -0.98 -14.24 -11.31
N LYS A 38 -0.62 -12.95 -11.20
CA LYS A 38 0.29 -12.41 -10.21
C LYS A 38 -0.16 -11.00 -9.79
N PRO A 39 -1.28 -10.89 -9.05
CA PRO A 39 -1.78 -9.60 -8.62
C PRO A 39 -0.82 -8.94 -7.63
N HIS A 40 -0.70 -7.62 -7.69
CA HIS A 40 0.22 -6.90 -6.82
C HIS A 40 -0.20 -7.03 -5.34
N PRO A 41 0.73 -7.35 -4.41
CA PRO A 41 0.40 -7.62 -3.01
C PRO A 41 -0.40 -6.49 -2.32
N LEU A 42 -0.05 -5.24 -2.61
CA LEU A 42 -0.76 -4.07 -2.03
C LEU A 42 -2.24 -3.99 -2.43
N ILE A 43 -2.55 -4.36 -3.68
CA ILE A 43 -3.95 -4.36 -4.17
C ILE A 43 -4.71 -5.50 -3.50
N VAL A 44 -4.09 -6.68 -3.37
CA VAL A 44 -4.69 -7.82 -2.66
C VAL A 44 -4.94 -7.50 -1.19
N ALA A 45 -3.99 -6.85 -0.51
CA ALA A 45 -4.14 -6.46 0.89
C ALA A 45 -5.30 -5.46 1.09
N TYR A 46 -5.42 -4.47 0.21
CA TYR A 46 -6.55 -3.54 0.22
C TYR A 46 -7.89 -4.26 0.06
N LEU A 47 -8.01 -5.15 -0.93
CA LEU A 47 -9.25 -5.91 -1.16
C LEU A 47 -9.61 -6.83 0.01
N LYS A 48 -8.63 -7.49 0.63
CA LYS A 48 -8.84 -8.30 1.82
C LYS A 48 -9.34 -7.48 3.01
N ALA A 49 -8.76 -6.31 3.23
CA ALA A 49 -9.22 -5.40 4.28
C ALA A 49 -10.65 -4.92 4.01
N ALA A 50 -10.97 -4.58 2.75
CA ALA A 50 -12.30 -4.16 2.35
C ALA A 50 -13.35 -5.30 2.44
N SER A 51 -12.95 -6.55 2.19
CA SER A 51 -13.83 -7.72 2.31
C SER A 51 -14.01 -8.22 3.74
N SER A 52 -13.27 -7.66 4.70
CA SER A 52 -13.36 -8.01 6.12
C SER A 52 -14.34 -7.11 6.89
N LEU A 53 -15.15 -6.32 6.17
CA LEU A 53 -16.24 -5.50 6.68
C LEU A 53 -17.57 -6.25 6.70
#